data_AF-A0A1X0AX30-F1
#
_entry.id   AF-A0A1X0AX30-F1
#
_cell.length_a   1.000
_cell.length_b   1.000
_cell.length_c   1.000
_cell.angle_alpha   90.00
_cell.angle_beta   90.00
_cell.angle_gamma   90.00
#
_symmetry.space_group_name_H-M   'P 1'
#
loop_
_entity.id
_entity.type
_entity.pdbx_description
1 polymer ?
#
loop_
_entity_poly.entity_id
_entity_poly.type
_entity_poly.pdbx_seq_one_letter_code
_entity_poly.pdbx_strand_id
1 'polypeptide(L)'
;MDISMLSMALDIVASSHHHSSSSSSGGSEWIPFLFLLTGPAFFMYQYSRYRNKNKRHHHERETLSEIANMQSMDQFAQSVTNSRDSRMSGANEREVLG
;
A
#
# COMPACT_ATOMS: atom_id res chain seq x y z
N MET A 1 35.64 -3.85 -11.99
CA MET A 1 34.43 -4.03 -12.83
C MET A 1 34.93 -4.70 -14.08
N ASP A 2 34.75 -6.01 -14.15
CA ASP A 2 35.48 -6.86 -15.09
C ASP A 2 34.87 -6.77 -16.49
N ILE A 3 35.71 -6.92 -17.52
CA ILE A 3 35.33 -6.82 -18.95
C ILE A 3 34.18 -7.79 -19.31
N SER A 4 34.07 -8.90 -18.58
CA SER A 4 32.97 -9.87 -18.68
C SER A 4 31.59 -9.29 -18.35
N MET A 5 31.50 -8.37 -17.40
CA MET A 5 30.23 -7.71 -17.05
C MET A 5 29.81 -6.73 -18.15
N LEU A 6 30.79 -6.08 -18.80
CA LEU A 6 30.52 -5.16 -19.90
C LEU A 6 30.07 -5.92 -21.16
N SER A 7 30.66 -7.08 -21.47
CA SER A 7 30.25 -7.90 -22.62
C SER A 7 28.85 -8.48 -22.44
N MET A 8 28.53 -8.97 -21.24
CA MET A 8 27.20 -9.48 -20.92
C MET A 8 26.13 -8.38 -21.06
N ALA A 9 26.42 -7.15 -20.60
CA ALA A 9 25.51 -6.03 -20.77
C ALA A 9 25.30 -5.67 -22.26
N LEU A 10 26.36 -5.73 -23.07
CA LEU A 10 26.28 -5.46 -24.51
C LEU A 10 25.47 -6.52 -25.25
N ASP A 11 25.65 -7.80 -24.92
CA ASP A 11 24.89 -8.91 -25.50
C ASP A 11 23.40 -8.84 -25.13
N ILE A 12 23.07 -8.47 -23.88
CA ILE A 12 21.68 -8.26 -23.44
C ILE A 12 21.02 -7.12 -24.24
N VAL A 13 21.73 -6.02 -24.47
CA VAL A 13 21.21 -4.89 -25.25
C VAL A 13 21.06 -5.26 -26.73
N ALA A 14 22.07 -5.91 -27.33
CA ALA A 14 22.01 -6.33 -28.72
C ALA A 14 20.89 -7.35 -28.97
N SER A 15 20.74 -8.34 -28.09
CA SER A 15 19.64 -9.33 -28.18
C SER A 15 18.27 -8.69 -27.92
N SER A 16 18.16 -7.65 -27.10
CA SER A 16 16.88 -6.94 -26.92
C SER A 16 16.36 -6.27 -28.19
N HIS A 17 17.24 -5.92 -29.14
CA HIS A 17 16.87 -5.30 -30.42
C HIS A 17 16.61 -6.31 -31.57
N HIS A 18 16.98 -7.58 -31.42
CA HIS A 18 16.86 -8.59 -32.49
C HIS A 18 15.54 -9.38 -32.48
N HIS A 19 14.59 -9.05 -31.61
CA HIS A 19 13.27 -9.68 -31.58
C HIS A 19 12.27 -8.86 -32.39
N SER A 20 12.53 -8.69 -33.68
CA SER A 20 11.52 -8.21 -34.61
C SER A 20 11.76 -8.86 -35.96
N SER A 21 10.78 -9.66 -36.40
CA SER A 21 10.62 -10.36 -37.68
C SER A 21 11.26 -11.76 -37.83
N SER A 22 10.45 -12.79 -37.57
CA SER A 22 10.23 -13.85 -38.57
C SER A 22 8.86 -14.48 -38.35
N SER A 23 8.07 -14.54 -39.42
CA SER A 23 6.74 -15.14 -39.49
C SER A 23 6.85 -16.67 -39.58
N SER A 24 6.27 -17.41 -38.64
CA SER A 24 5.95 -18.82 -38.85
C SER A 24 4.69 -19.22 -38.07
N SER A 25 3.65 -19.57 -38.81
CA SER A 25 2.45 -20.27 -38.36
C SER A 25 2.78 -21.40 -37.37
N GLY A 26 2.38 -21.23 -36.10
CA GLY A 26 2.55 -22.24 -35.05
C GLY A 26 2.08 -21.69 -33.70
N GLY A 27 1.25 -22.45 -32.98
CA GLY A 27 0.46 -22.04 -31.80
C GLY A 27 1.22 -21.59 -30.54
N SER A 28 2.43 -21.02 -30.68
CA SER A 28 3.28 -20.47 -29.63
C SER A 28 3.29 -18.94 -29.57
N GLU A 29 2.56 -18.24 -30.45
CA GLU A 29 2.54 -16.76 -30.51
C GLU A 29 2.02 -16.08 -29.24
N TRP A 30 1.33 -16.80 -28.36
CA TRP A 30 0.78 -16.28 -27.11
C TRP A 30 1.74 -16.36 -25.93
N ILE A 31 2.84 -17.13 -26.04
CA ILE A 31 3.83 -17.32 -24.97
C ILE A 31 4.49 -15.99 -24.56
N PRO A 32 4.88 -15.07 -25.47
CA PRO A 32 5.41 -13.77 -25.09
C PRO A 32 4.43 -12.93 -24.26
N PHE A 33 3.13 -13.02 -24.56
CA PHE A 33 2.10 -12.30 -23.80
C PHE A 33 1.92 -12.86 -22.39
N LEU A 34 2.14 -14.17 -22.17
CA LEU A 34 2.19 -14.74 -20.83
C LEU A 34 3.37 -14.17 -20.03
N PHE A 35 4.56 -14.10 -20.63
CA PHE A 35 5.74 -13.53 -19.96
C PHE A 35 5.55 -12.05 -19.61
N LEU A 36 4.92 -11.28 -20.51
CA LEU A 36 4.54 -9.88 -20.25
C LEU A 36 3.59 -9.76 -19.05
N LEU A 37 2.68 -10.72 -18.85
CA LEU A 37 1.72 -10.71 -17.74
C LEU A 37 2.35 -11.07 -16.39
N THR A 38 3.50 -11.74 -16.36
CA THR A 38 4.12 -12.24 -15.11
C THR A 38 4.41 -11.12 -14.10
N GLY A 39 4.90 -9.97 -14.55
CA GLY A 39 5.23 -8.83 -13.71
C GLY A 39 4.00 -8.22 -13.03
N PRO A 40 2.99 -7.77 -13.80
CA PRO A 40 1.73 -7.28 -13.25
C PRO A 40 1.02 -8.30 -12.36
N ALA A 41 1.02 -9.59 -12.74
CA ALA A 41 0.42 -10.65 -11.93
C ALA A 41 1.12 -10.83 -10.58
N PHE A 42 2.46 -10.86 -10.57
CA PHE A 42 3.25 -10.91 -9.34
C PHE A 42 3.01 -9.69 -8.45
N PHE A 43 3.00 -8.49 -9.04
CA PHE A 43 2.72 -7.26 -8.31
C PHE A 43 1.32 -7.29 -7.69
N MET A 44 0.29 -7.68 -8.44
CA MET A 44 -1.08 -7.74 -7.94
C MET A 44 -1.25 -8.79 -6.83
N TYR A 45 -0.59 -9.93 -6.95
CA TYR A 45 -0.54 -10.94 -5.90
C TYR A 45 0.06 -10.36 -4.62
N GLN A 46 1.24 -9.73 -4.71
CA GLN A 46 1.88 -9.15 -3.55
C GLN A 46 1.12 -7.98 -2.94
N TYR A 47 0.58 -7.12 -3.79
CA TYR A 47 -0.27 -6.02 -3.38
C TYR A 47 -1.51 -6.55 -2.65
N SER A 48 -2.15 -7.61 -3.12
CA SER A 48 -3.32 -8.18 -2.43
C SER A 48 -2.95 -8.82 -1.09
N ARG A 49 -1.81 -9.52 -1.02
CA ARG A 49 -1.33 -10.20 0.20
C ARG A 49 -0.93 -9.23 1.32
N TYR A 50 -0.26 -8.13 0.98
CA TYR A 50 0.24 -7.18 1.98
C TYR A 50 -0.59 -5.92 2.12
N ARG A 51 -1.55 -5.66 1.23
CA ARG A 51 -2.53 -4.63 1.49
C ARG A 51 -3.34 -5.06 2.71
N ASN A 52 -3.21 -4.29 3.79
CA ASN A 52 -4.01 -4.38 5.00
C ASN A 52 -5.50 -4.11 4.70
N LYS A 53 -6.16 -4.99 3.94
CA LYS A 53 -7.58 -4.86 3.59
C LYS A 53 -8.50 -5.14 4.80
N ASN A 54 -8.00 -5.88 5.80
CA ASN A 54 -8.80 -6.36 6.94
C ASN A 54 -8.20 -6.01 8.33
N LYS A 55 -7.32 -4.99 8.44
CA LYS A 55 -6.70 -4.63 9.73
C LYS A 55 -7.24 -3.34 10.36
N ARG A 56 -8.28 -2.76 9.80
CA ARG A 56 -9.00 -1.62 10.40
C ARG A 56 -10.35 -2.14 10.90
N HIS A 57 -10.55 -2.13 12.22
CA HIS A 57 -11.83 -2.30 12.93
C HIS A 57 -12.33 -3.73 13.27
N HIS A 58 -11.45 -4.62 13.75
CA HIS A 58 -11.89 -5.83 14.48
C HIS A 58 -11.92 -5.64 15.99
N HIS A 59 -11.05 -4.78 16.53
CA HIS A 59 -10.95 -4.54 17.98
C HIS A 59 -12.21 -3.90 18.59
N GLU A 60 -13.02 -3.20 17.77
CA GLU A 60 -14.28 -2.57 18.20
C GLU A 60 -15.44 -3.58 18.32
N ARG A 61 -15.37 -4.74 17.64
CA ARG A 61 -16.43 -5.76 17.67
C ARG A 61 -16.15 -6.91 18.62
N GLU A 62 -14.87 -7.20 18.87
CA GLU A 62 -14.46 -8.40 19.62
C GLU A 62 -14.33 -8.15 21.13
N THR A 63 -14.29 -6.88 21.56
CA THR A 63 -14.24 -6.54 22.99
C THR A 63 -15.66 -6.26 23.50
N LEU A 64 -16.37 -7.30 23.93
CA LEU A 64 -17.54 -7.12 24.80
C LEU A 64 -17.06 -6.66 26.18
N SER A 65 -16.88 -5.35 26.36
CA SER A 65 -16.60 -4.75 27.66
C SER A 65 -17.92 -4.55 28.41
N GLU A 66 -18.28 -5.50 29.28
CA GLU A 66 -19.37 -5.30 30.24
C GLU A 66 -18.86 -4.39 31.36
N ILE A 67 -19.15 -3.09 31.27
CA ILE A 67 -18.75 -2.11 32.29
C ILE A 67 -19.71 -2.22 33.47
N ALA A 68 -19.38 -3.05 34.46
CA ALA A 68 -20.11 -3.11 35.72
C ALA A 68 -19.70 -1.92 36.62
N ASN A 69 -20.69 -1.19 37.16
CA ASN A 69 -20.50 -0.07 38.10
C ASN A 69 -19.80 1.17 37.52
N MET A 70 -20.24 1.65 36.35
CA MET A 70 -19.80 2.93 35.76
C MET A 70 -20.22 4.11 36.67
N GLN A 71 -19.26 4.75 37.34
CA GLN A 71 -19.51 5.92 38.20
C GLN A 71 -19.49 7.25 37.45
N SER A 72 -18.79 7.30 36.32
CA SER A 72 -18.64 8.48 35.48
C SER A 72 -18.55 8.04 34.02
N MET A 73 -19.19 8.80 33.14
CA MET A 73 -19.12 8.61 31.69
C MET A 73 -18.50 9.84 31.06
N ASP A 74 -17.56 9.63 30.15
CA ASP A 74 -17.09 10.68 29.26
C ASP A 74 -18.08 10.83 28.11
N GLN A 75 -18.84 11.93 28.12
CA GLN A 75 -19.77 12.24 27.03
C GLN A 75 -19.02 13.05 25.99
N PHE A 76 -19.03 12.54 24.76
CA PHE A 76 -18.51 13.27 23.63
C PHE A 76 -19.24 14.62 23.50
N ALA A 77 -18.51 15.72 23.71
CA ALA A 77 -19.07 17.06 23.63
C ALA A 77 -19.21 17.52 22.18
N GLN A 78 -18.10 17.55 21.43
CA GLN A 78 -18.10 17.95 20.02
C GLN A 78 -16.77 17.60 19.33
N SER A 79 -16.80 17.51 18.00
CA SER A 79 -15.62 17.47 17.15
C SER A 79 -15.56 18.74 16.33
N VAL A 80 -14.47 19.50 16.46
CA VAL A 80 -14.22 20.70 15.67
C VAL A 80 -13.28 20.34 14.53
N THR A 81 -13.78 20.40 13.29
CA THR A 81 -12.97 20.16 12.09
C THR A 81 -12.88 21.42 11.24
N ASN A 82 -11.77 21.58 10.52
CA ASN A 82 -11.53 22.72 9.62
C ASN A 82 -11.41 24.07 10.36
N SER A 83 -10.79 24.05 11.55
CA SER A 83 -10.47 25.27 12.29
C SER A 83 -9.51 26.14 11.48
N ARG A 84 -9.87 27.41 11.32
CA ARG A 84 -9.00 28.43 10.71
C ARG A 84 -8.03 29.03 11.72
N ASP A 85 -8.38 28.93 12.99
CA ASP A 85 -7.57 29.41 14.08
C ASP A 85 -6.56 28.35 14.49
N SER A 86 -5.34 28.81 14.81
CA SER A 86 -4.26 27.95 15.28
C SER A 86 -4.45 27.44 16.71
N ARG A 87 -5.54 27.87 17.37
CA ARG A 87 -5.86 27.52 18.76
C ARG A 87 -7.35 27.30 18.95
N MET A 88 -7.68 26.39 19.87
CA MET A 88 -9.05 26.10 20.27
C MET A 88 -9.61 27.22 21.16
N SER A 89 -10.88 27.57 20.97
CA SER A 89 -11.59 28.47 21.89
C SER A 89 -11.84 27.74 23.22
N GLY A 90 -11.45 28.36 24.35
CA GLY A 90 -11.57 27.76 25.69
C GLY A 90 -10.44 26.78 26.04
N ALA A 91 -9.29 26.89 25.38
CA ALA A 91 -8.15 26.02 25.65
C ALA A 91 -7.51 26.34 27.02
N ASN A 92 -7.32 25.31 27.84
CA ASN A 92 -6.92 25.43 29.24
C ASN A 92 -5.40 25.36 29.47
N GLU A 93 -4.58 25.31 28.41
CA GLU A 93 -3.13 25.18 28.54
C GLU A 93 -2.42 26.39 29.21
N ARG A 94 -3.14 27.50 29.38
CA ARG A 94 -2.64 28.73 30.01
C ARG A 94 -3.38 29.10 31.30
N GLU A 95 -4.45 28.39 31.63
CA GLU A 95 -5.16 28.56 32.90
C GLU A 95 -4.52 27.65 33.94
N VAL A 96 -3.55 28.19 34.68
CA VAL A 96 -3.08 27.58 35.92
C VAL A 96 -3.98 28.10 37.04
N LEU A 97 -4.97 27.31 37.44
CA LEU A 97 -5.71 27.56 38.67
C LEU A 97 -4.89 26.98 39.82
N GLY A 98 -4.27 27.87 40.61
CA GLY A 98 -3.56 27.55 41.85
C GLY A 98 -4.46 27.70 43.06
#